data_AF-A0A3M8A5P1-F1
#
_entry.id   AF-A0A3M8A5P1-F1
#
_cell.length_a   1.000
_cell.length_b   1.000
_cell.length_c   1.000
_cell.angle_alpha   90.00
_cell.angle_beta   90.00
_cell.angle_gamma   90.00
#
_symmetry.space_group_name_H-M   'P 1'
#
loop_
_entity.id
_entity.type
_entity.pdbx_description
1 polymer ?
#
loop_
_entity_poly.entity_id
_entity_poly.type
_entity_poly.pdbx_seq_one_letter_code
_entity_poly.pdbx_strand_id
1 'polypeptide(L)' 'VRSIAKTIVQWQEPIQHYFSFRVTNAKIEGTHNKVKVIKRRAYGYRNLERFKIRIRLECKPAT' A
#
# COMPACT_ATOMS: atom_id res chain seq x y z
N VAL A 1 10.01 7.78 -22.83
CA VAL A 1 8.62 7.85 -23.36
C VAL A 1 8.05 6.48 -23.74
N ARG A 2 8.75 5.63 -24.52
CA ARG A 2 8.24 4.32 -24.96
C ARG A 2 7.80 3.35 -23.83
N SER A 3 8.47 3.31 -22.67
CA SER A 3 8.09 2.35 -21.60
C SER A 3 6.79 2.71 -20.89
N ILE A 4 6.53 3.99 -20.62
CA ILE A 4 5.31 4.45 -19.94
C ILE A 4 4.10 4.15 -20.83
N ALA A 5 4.17 4.48 -22.12
CA ALA A 5 3.12 4.17 -23.07
C ALA A 5 2.81 2.66 -23.12
N LYS A 6 3.84 1.81 -23.08
CA LYS A 6 3.68 0.35 -23.01
C LYS A 6 2.97 -0.10 -21.74
N THR A 7 3.32 0.48 -20.58
CA THR A 7 2.64 0.18 -19.31
C THR A 7 1.17 0.60 -19.36
N ILE A 8 0.85 1.78 -19.89
CA ILE A 8 -0.54 2.24 -19.98
C ILE A 8 -1.39 1.29 -20.83
N VAL A 9 -0.88 0.87 -22.00
CA VAL A 9 -1.57 -0.09 -22.87
C VAL A 9 -1.75 -1.44 -22.18
N GLN A 10 -0.72 -1.93 -21.49
CA GLN A 10 -0.78 -3.20 -20.75
C GLN A 10 -1.83 -3.19 -19.62
N TRP A 11 -2.07 -2.04 -18.99
CA TRP A 11 -2.99 -1.88 -17.86
C TRP A 11 -4.32 -1.22 -18.25
N GLN A 12 -4.61 -1.09 -19.54
CA GLN A 12 -5.78 -0.37 -20.05
C GLN A 12 -7.10 -0.94 -19.53
N GLU A 13 -7.25 -2.27 -19.51
CA GLU A 13 -8.50 -2.93 -19.09
C GLU A 13 -8.80 -2.71 -17.59
N PRO A 14 -7.83 -2.89 -16.67
CA PRO A 14 -8.01 -2.52 -15.26
C PRO A 14 -8.35 -1.04 -15.05
N ILE A 15 -7.74 -0.15 -15.84
CA ILE A 15 -8.01 1.30 -15.79
C ILE A 15 -9.46 1.58 -16.22
N GLN A 16 -9.99 0.88 -17.22
CA GLN A 16 -11.39 1.02 -17.64
C GLN A 16 -12.36 0.49 -16.58
N HIS A 17 -12.06 -0.68 -16.00
CA HIS A 17 -12.86 -1.27 -14.93
C HIS A 17 -13.01 -0.37 -13.70
N TYR A 18 -12.01 0.46 -13.41
CA TYR A 18 -12.10 1.46 -12.34
C TYR A 18 -13.31 2.39 -12.50
N PHE A 19 -13.64 2.84 -13.72
CA PHE A 19 -14.75 3.77 -13.93
C PHE A 19 -16.12 3.14 -13.68
N SER A 20 -16.25 1.84 -13.93
CA SER A 20 -17.48 1.09 -13.68
C SER A 20 -17.66 0.73 -12.20
N PHE A 21 -16.61 0.21 -11.55
CA PHE A 21 -16.71 -0.35 -10.20
C PHE A 21 -16.22 0.58 -9.09
N ARG A 22 -15.39 1.59 -9.42
CA ARG A 22 -14.74 2.52 -8.47
C ARG A 22 -13.97 1.85 -7.32
N VAL A 23 -13.53 0.61 -7.52
CA VAL A 23 -12.69 -0.10 -6.55
C VAL A 23 -11.28 0.48 -6.61
N THR A 24 -10.77 0.90 -5.46
CA THR A 24 -9.45 1.53 -5.36
C THR A 24 -8.55 0.74 -4.42
N ASN A 25 -7.24 0.80 -4.65
CA ASN A 25 -6.24 0.29 -3.71
C ASN A 25 -5.93 1.27 -2.55
N ALA A 26 -6.69 2.37 -2.42
CA ALA A 26 -6.39 3.46 -1.49
C ALA A 26 -6.28 2.99 -0.02
N LYS A 27 -7.14 2.05 0.41
CA LYS A 27 -7.08 1.48 1.77
C LYS A 27 -5.77 0.72 2.02
N ILE A 28 -5.32 -0.05 1.02
CA ILE A 28 -4.06 -0.81 1.07
C ILE A 28 -2.87 0.15 1.06
N GLU A 29 -2.88 1.15 0.19
CA GLU A 29 -1.84 2.17 0.12
C GLU A 29 -1.70 2.97 1.42
N GLY A 30 -2.83 3.35 2.04
CA GLY A 30 -2.86 4.00 3.34
C GLY A 30 -2.21 3.12 4.42
N THR A 31 -2.51 1.82 4.41
CA THR A 31 -1.90 0.85 5.32
C THR A 31 -0.40 0.73 5.08
N HIS A 32 0.04 0.61 3.82
CA HIS A 32 1.46 0.58 3.47
C HIS A 32 2.19 1.84 3.91
N ASN A 33 1.60 3.03 3.72
CA ASN A 33 2.20 4.27 4.17
C ASN A 33 2.35 4.30 5.71
N LYS A 34 1.32 3.87 6.45
CA LYS A 34 1.38 3.77 7.91
C LYS A 34 2.50 2.84 8.38
N VAL A 35 2.66 1.67 7.74
CA VAL A 35 3.77 0.75 8.02
C VAL A 35 5.13 1.40 7.73
N LYS A 36 5.27 2.13 6.63
CA LYS A 36 6.50 2.89 6.32
C LYS A 36 6.79 3.97 7.37
N VAL A 37 5.77 4.67 7.86
CA VAL A 37 5.90 5.66 8.95
C VAL A 37 6.37 4.98 10.24
N ILE A 38 5.77 3.85 10.62
CA ILE A 38 6.17 3.06 11.80
C ILE A 38 7.65 2.70 11.73
N LYS A 39 8.13 2.23 10.57
CA LYS A 39 9.55 1.92 10.36
C LYS A 39 10.45 3.16 10.49
N ARG A 40 10.04 4.29 9.88
CA ARG A 40 10.82 5.55 9.90
C ARG A 40 10.96 6.14 11.30
N ARG A 41 9.88 6.25 12.07
CA ARG A 41 9.94 6.82 13.43
C ARG A 41 10.77 6.00 14.43
N ALA A 42 10.94 4.71 14.15
CA ALA A 42 11.76 3.81 14.96
C ALA A 42 13.23 3.79 14.53
N TYR A 43 13.58 4.52 13.47
CA TYR A 43 14.90 4.47 12.82
C TYR A 43 15.29 3.05 12.37
N GLY A 44 14.28 2.25 11.99
CA GLY A 44 14.45 0.85 11.63
C GLY A 44 14.29 -0.11 12.82
N TYR A 45 13.92 -1.36 12.52
CA TYR A 45 13.78 -2.41 13.50
C TYR A 45 14.87 -3.46 13.27
N ARG A 46 15.64 -3.78 14.31
CA ARG A 46 16.59 -4.90 14.28
C ARG A 46 15.89 -6.26 14.40
N ASN A 47 14.79 -6.32 15.15
CA ASN A 47 13.99 -7.52 15.36
C ASN A 47 12.64 -7.39 14.63
N LEU A 48 12.40 -8.31 13.69
CA LEU A 48 11.18 -8.33 12.86
C LEU A 48 9.92 -8.69 13.65
N GLU A 49 10.01 -9.51 14.70
CA GLU A 49 8.87 -9.84 15.54
C GLU A 49 8.36 -8.61 16.30
N ARG A 50 9.28 -7.79 16.82
CA ARG A 50 8.91 -6.50 17.43
C ARG A 50 8.26 -5.54 16.43
N PHE A 51 8.71 -5.56 15.17
CA PHE A 51 8.09 -4.77 14.11
C PHE A 51 6.66 -5.25 13.81
N LYS A 52 6.45 -6.57 13.68
CA LYS A 52 5.12 -7.17 13.48
C LYS A 52 4.16 -6.83 14.62
N ILE A 53 4.62 -6.95 15.87
CA ILE A 53 3.82 -6.57 17.05
C ILE A 53 3.42 -5.10 16.97
N ARG A 54 4.35 -4.21 16.59
CA ARG A 54 4.04 -2.79 16.46
C ARG A 54 3.03 -2.50 15.34
N ILE A 55 3.15 -3.17 14.20
CA ILE A 55 2.17 -3.05 13.10
C ILE A 55 0.78 -3.50 13.59
N ARG A 56 0.68 -4.67 14.23
CA ARG A 56 -0.61 -5.17 14.76
C ARG A 56 -1.22 -4.24 15.79
N LEU A 57 -0.40 -3.58 16.61
CA LEU A 57 -0.87 -2.64 17.62
C LEU A 57 -1.50 -1.38 16.99
N GLU A 58 -0.93 -0.87 15.90
CA GLU A 58 -1.33 0.43 15.33
C GLU A 58 -2.21 0.35 14.10
N CYS A 59 -2.14 -0.76 13.36
CA CYS A 59 -3.01 -1.05 12.23
C CYS A 59 -4.15 -1.97 12.65
N LYS A 60 -4.68 -1.81 13.88
CA LYS A 60 -5.86 -2.56 14.31
C LYS A 60 -7.05 -2.21 13.42
N PRO A 61 -7.85 -3.19 12.99
CA PRO A 61 -9.16 -2.88 12.44
C PRO A 61 -9.99 -2.19 13.53
N ALA A 62 -10.80 -1.20 13.14
CA ALA A 62 -11.81 -0.65 14.03
C ALA A 62 -12.85 -1.75 14.25
N THR A 63 -12.66 -2.52 15.31
CA THR A 63 -13.71 -3.34 15.95
C THR A 63 -14.59 -2.44 16.79
#